data_AF-A0A935BCL6-F1
#
_entry.id   AF-A0A935BCL6-F1
#
_cell.length_a   1.000
_cell.length_b   1.000
_cell.length_c   1.000
_cell.angle_alpha   90.00
_cell.angle_beta   90.00
_cell.angle_gamma   90.00
#
_symmetry.space_group_name_H-M   'P 1'
#
loop_
_entity.id
_entity.type
_entity.pdbx_description
1 polymer ?
#
loop_
_entity_poly.entity_id
_entity_poly.type
_entity_poly.pdbx_seq_one_letter_code
_entity_poly.pdbx_strand_id
1 'polypeptide(L)'
;MPEHMHYDDYPDLNSGYVYTASDNFEIVEELAADYASSVHLHRDNELYERPVRLTSEFVRRKRELTRLSSDFKKCFFKAAEEQLLKENINTGVPEIQRAIGTDGSVSEIDKAQSVEFEGTKRIRIPREQIGNEYSNFAVQQSLPYSAARSSNIIKTSIRSWFKECAEIDNEDQVARNVIQGTNRPKFKDVLDRAKEIYGQLPTKSDEIIITDQWEVPTSIGLFARYEAISSKNRFLR
;
A
#
# COMPACT_ATOMS: atom_id res chain seq x y z
N MET A 1 5.72 28.13 -32.06
CA MET A 1 5.37 26.70 -32.21
C MET A 1 6.67 25.91 -32.31
N PRO A 2 6.73 24.61 -32.00
CA PRO A 2 7.98 23.80 -32.03
C PRO A 2 8.73 23.89 -33.37
N GLU A 3 7.97 24.05 -34.44
CA GLU A 3 8.40 24.29 -35.84
C GLU A 3 9.24 25.56 -36.06
N HIS A 4 9.31 26.47 -35.09
CA HIS A 4 10.15 27.67 -35.18
C HIS A 4 11.60 27.43 -34.68
N MET A 5 11.93 26.23 -34.18
CA MET A 5 13.28 25.78 -33.78
C MET A 5 14.09 26.88 -33.06
N HIS A 6 13.55 27.40 -31.96
CA HIS A 6 14.09 28.59 -31.30
C HIS A 6 15.42 28.37 -30.56
N TYR A 7 15.82 27.12 -30.33
CA TYR A 7 17.03 26.76 -29.60
C TYR A 7 18.00 26.00 -30.51
N ASP A 8 18.85 26.71 -31.24
CA ASP A 8 19.83 26.14 -32.17
C ASP A 8 20.92 25.32 -31.44
N ASP A 9 21.41 25.85 -30.31
CA ASP A 9 22.49 25.22 -29.54
C ASP A 9 22.02 24.01 -28.70
N TYR A 10 20.70 23.89 -28.46
CA TYR A 10 20.10 22.88 -27.60
C TYR A 10 18.81 22.32 -28.23
N PRO A 11 18.94 21.48 -29.27
CA PRO A 11 17.81 21.01 -30.08
C PRO A 11 16.76 20.22 -29.28
N ASP A 12 17.17 19.58 -28.18
CA ASP A 12 16.28 18.81 -27.30
C ASP A 12 15.17 19.67 -26.67
N LEU A 13 15.42 20.98 -26.48
CA LEU A 13 14.45 21.92 -25.93
C LEU A 13 13.37 22.33 -26.93
N ASN A 14 13.55 22.04 -28.22
CA ASN A 14 12.54 22.23 -29.25
C ASN A 14 11.52 21.08 -29.29
N SER A 15 11.72 20.00 -28.53
CA SER A 15 10.85 18.81 -28.48
C SER A 15 10.06 18.74 -27.17
N GLY A 16 8.78 18.39 -27.25
CA GLY A 16 7.90 18.20 -26.09
C GLY A 16 7.43 16.75 -25.95
N TYR A 17 7.54 16.17 -24.76
CA TYR A 17 7.05 14.82 -24.49
C TYR A 17 5.64 14.87 -23.88
N VAL A 18 4.68 14.22 -24.54
CA VAL A 18 3.32 14.06 -24.03
C VAL A 18 3.17 12.66 -23.45
N TYR A 19 2.87 12.58 -22.16
CA TYR A 19 2.60 11.32 -21.47
C TYR A 19 1.10 11.20 -21.21
N THR A 20 0.44 10.24 -21.86
CA THR A 20 -0.98 9.92 -21.62
C THR A 20 -1.13 8.59 -20.88
N ALA A 21 -2.15 8.52 -20.03
CA ALA A 21 -2.53 7.30 -19.29
C ALA A 21 -3.74 6.58 -19.89
N SER A 22 -4.24 7.04 -21.04
CA SER A 22 -5.44 6.51 -21.71
C SER A 22 -5.08 6.02 -23.11
N ASP A 23 -5.52 4.80 -23.45
CA ASP A 23 -5.33 4.16 -24.76
C ASP A 23 -6.28 4.71 -25.84
N ASN A 24 -7.16 5.65 -25.47
CA ASN A 24 -8.24 6.14 -26.31
C ASN A 24 -7.85 7.33 -27.20
N PHE A 25 -6.57 7.50 -27.49
CA PHE A 25 -6.06 8.55 -28.37
C PHE A 25 -5.36 7.92 -29.57
N GLU A 26 -5.87 8.20 -30.75
CA GLU A 26 -5.23 7.87 -32.01
C GLU A 26 -4.57 9.14 -32.54
N ILE A 27 -3.26 9.08 -32.80
CA ILE A 27 -2.56 10.15 -33.48
C ILE A 27 -3.03 10.10 -34.93
N VAL A 28 -3.85 11.07 -35.34
CA VAL A 28 -4.30 11.18 -36.72
C VAL A 28 -3.09 11.57 -37.58
N GLU A 29 -2.52 10.59 -38.28
CA GLU A 29 -1.28 10.74 -39.06
C GLU A 29 -1.34 11.92 -40.04
N GLU A 30 -2.50 12.17 -40.67
CA GLU A 30 -2.69 13.30 -41.60
C GLU A 30 -2.45 14.69 -40.98
N LEU A 31 -2.61 14.85 -39.66
CA LEU A 31 -2.48 16.13 -38.95
C LEU A 31 -1.21 16.23 -38.10
N ALA A 32 -0.60 15.11 -37.73
CA ALA A 32 0.42 15.05 -36.69
C ALA A 32 1.71 14.31 -37.09
N ALA A 33 1.80 13.78 -38.32
CA ALA A 33 2.99 13.07 -38.81
C ALA A 33 4.29 13.87 -38.66
N ASP A 34 4.23 15.21 -38.80
CA ASP A 34 5.40 16.08 -38.72
C ASP A 34 5.77 16.50 -37.28
N TYR A 35 4.91 16.25 -36.28
CA TYR A 35 5.08 16.76 -34.90
C TYR A 35 5.05 15.69 -33.81
N ALA A 36 4.62 14.46 -34.11
CA ALA A 36 4.55 13.38 -33.13
C ALA A 36 5.09 12.08 -33.73
N SER A 37 6.09 11.48 -33.08
CA SER A 37 6.63 10.17 -33.46
C SER A 37 6.32 9.13 -32.38
N SER A 38 5.71 8.02 -32.78
CA SER A 38 5.51 6.85 -31.93
C SER A 38 6.60 5.82 -32.20
N VAL A 39 7.47 5.58 -31.22
CA VAL A 39 8.57 4.61 -31.40
C VAL A 39 8.11 3.21 -30.99
N HIS A 40 8.02 2.33 -31.98
CA HIS A 40 7.67 0.92 -31.81
C HIS A 40 8.81 0.03 -32.29
N LEU A 41 9.08 -1.03 -31.53
CA LEU A 41 9.90 -2.15 -31.98
C LEU A 41 8.97 -3.16 -32.64
N HIS A 42 9.26 -3.51 -33.90
CA HIS A 42 8.53 -4.54 -34.62
C HIS A 42 9.39 -5.80 -34.73
N ARG A 43 8.75 -6.96 -34.59
CA ARG A 43 9.38 -8.23 -34.92
C ARG A 43 9.56 -8.30 -36.44
N ASP A 44 10.78 -8.60 -36.86
CA ASP A 44 11.11 -8.82 -38.26
C ASP A 44 10.44 -10.11 -38.76
N ASN A 45 9.28 -9.96 -39.41
CA ASN A 45 8.52 -11.11 -39.91
C ASN A 45 9.07 -11.64 -41.26
N GLU A 46 10.03 -10.96 -41.89
CA GLU A 46 10.70 -11.46 -43.10
C GLU A 46 11.76 -12.49 -42.73
N LEU A 47 12.47 -12.27 -41.62
CA LEU A 47 13.45 -13.22 -41.09
C LEU A 47 12.79 -14.38 -40.31
N TYR A 48 11.68 -14.12 -39.62
CA TYR A 48 11.00 -15.09 -38.77
C TYR A 48 9.60 -15.47 -39.31
N GLU A 49 9.54 -16.50 -40.15
CA GLU A 49 8.29 -17.03 -40.75
C GLU A 49 7.31 -17.65 -39.73
N ARG A 50 7.80 -18.03 -38.54
CA ARG A 50 7.01 -18.66 -37.48
C ARG A 50 7.04 -17.81 -36.22
N PRO A 51 5.97 -17.85 -35.40
CA PRO A 51 5.97 -17.16 -34.12
C PRO A 51 7.15 -17.63 -33.28
N VAL A 52 8.01 -16.70 -32.87
CA VAL A 52 9.18 -16.97 -32.03
C VAL A 52 8.64 -17.34 -30.64
N ARG A 53 8.66 -18.64 -30.34
CA ARG A 53 8.27 -19.18 -29.04
C ARG A 53 9.51 -19.50 -28.23
N LEU A 54 9.59 -18.95 -27.03
CA LEU A 54 10.67 -19.19 -26.10
C LEU A 54 10.13 -19.93 -24.87
N THR A 55 10.93 -20.83 -24.32
CA THR A 55 10.70 -21.41 -23.01
C THR A 55 10.96 -20.34 -21.97
N SER A 56 9.93 -19.92 -21.25
CA SER A 56 10.03 -18.95 -20.17
C SER A 56 9.78 -19.65 -18.84
N GLU A 57 10.76 -19.58 -17.95
CA GLU A 57 10.61 -20.03 -16.57
C GLU A 57 10.61 -18.82 -15.66
N PHE A 58 9.62 -18.73 -14.78
CA PHE A 58 9.65 -17.71 -13.74
C PHE A 58 9.28 -18.31 -12.38
N VAL A 59 10.02 -17.88 -11.38
CA VAL A 59 9.74 -18.23 -9.98
C VAL A 59 8.59 -17.36 -9.51
N ARG A 60 7.48 -17.99 -9.09
CA ARG A 60 6.37 -17.25 -8.50
C ARG A 60 6.85 -16.59 -7.20
N ARG A 61 6.83 -15.25 -7.16
CA ARG A 61 7.33 -14.49 -5.99
C ARG A 61 6.62 -14.93 -4.71
N LYS A 62 7.40 -15.28 -3.68
CA LYS A 62 6.93 -15.53 -2.31
C LYS A 62 6.43 -14.23 -1.67
N ARG A 63 5.13 -13.95 -1.87
CA ARG A 63 4.48 -12.75 -1.31
C ARG A 63 4.43 -12.76 0.23
N GLU A 64 4.44 -13.95 0.84
CA GLU A 64 4.34 -14.17 2.29
C GLU A 64 5.57 -13.68 3.07
N LEU A 65 6.74 -13.61 2.43
CA LEU A 65 7.99 -13.07 3.02
C LEU A 65 7.97 -11.55 3.16
N THR A 66 7.25 -10.86 2.27
CA THR A 66 7.27 -9.39 2.19
C THR A 66 5.96 -8.75 2.64
N ARG A 67 4.92 -9.56 2.87
CA ARG A 67 3.56 -9.12 3.22
C ARG A 67 2.92 -10.13 4.17
N LEU A 68 2.13 -9.62 5.11
CA LEU A 68 1.25 -10.46 5.91
C LEU A 68 0.22 -11.15 5.00
N SER A 69 -0.10 -12.40 5.30
CA SER A 69 -1.15 -13.18 4.65
C SER A 69 -2.41 -13.24 5.53
N SER A 70 -3.47 -13.88 5.04
CA SER A 70 -4.66 -14.18 5.84
C SER A 70 -4.36 -15.04 7.08
N ASP A 71 -3.27 -15.79 7.07
CA ASP A 71 -2.87 -16.65 8.19
C ASP A 71 -2.44 -15.85 9.42
N PHE A 72 -2.07 -14.57 9.23
CA PHE A 72 -1.77 -13.66 10.34
C PHE A 72 -2.94 -13.53 11.32
N LYS A 73 -4.20 -13.66 10.86
CA LYS A 73 -5.37 -13.67 11.74
C LYS A 73 -5.22 -14.76 12.81
N LYS A 74 -4.83 -15.98 12.44
CA LYS A 74 -4.68 -17.10 13.38
C LYS A 74 -3.53 -16.83 14.37
N CYS A 75 -2.42 -16.28 13.88
CA CYS A 75 -1.28 -15.89 14.72
C CYS A 75 -1.68 -14.81 15.74
N PHE A 76 -2.46 -13.82 15.31
CA PHE A 76 -2.95 -12.75 16.18
C PHE A 76 -3.84 -13.28 17.30
N PHE A 77 -4.76 -14.19 17.00
CA PHE A 77 -5.64 -14.79 18.01
C PHE A 77 -4.85 -15.58 19.04
N LYS A 78 -3.88 -16.39 18.59
CA LYS A 78 -2.97 -17.11 19.50
C LYS A 78 -2.18 -16.15 20.39
N ALA A 79 -1.62 -15.07 19.84
CA ALA A 79 -0.90 -14.07 20.64
C ALA A 79 -1.81 -13.33 21.63
N ALA A 80 -3.06 -13.05 21.25
CA ALA A 80 -4.04 -12.39 22.11
C ALA A 80 -4.48 -13.28 23.28
N GLU A 81 -4.57 -14.59 23.07
CA GLU A 81 -4.78 -15.59 24.13
C GLU A 81 -3.56 -15.68 25.05
N GLU A 82 -2.34 -15.77 24.51
CA GLU A 82 -1.09 -15.83 25.27
C GLU A 82 -0.91 -14.63 26.22
N GLN A 83 -1.33 -13.43 25.80
CA GLN A 83 -1.21 -12.21 26.59
C GLN A 83 -2.48 -11.82 27.37
N LEU A 84 -3.50 -12.69 27.41
CA LEU A 84 -4.77 -12.45 28.10
C LEU A 84 -5.37 -11.08 27.75
N LEU A 85 -5.36 -10.74 26.46
CA LEU A 85 -5.71 -9.41 25.96
C LEU A 85 -7.17 -9.04 26.34
N LYS A 86 -8.06 -10.02 26.41
CA LYS A 86 -9.48 -9.85 26.77
C LYS A 86 -9.67 -9.27 28.18
N GLU A 87 -8.88 -9.72 29.15
CA GLU A 87 -8.99 -9.29 30.55
C GLU A 87 -8.32 -7.93 30.78
N ASN A 88 -7.32 -7.62 29.96
CA ASN A 88 -6.50 -6.44 30.09
C ASN A 88 -7.01 -5.23 29.30
N ILE A 89 -8.06 -5.34 28.50
CA ILE A 89 -8.59 -4.21 27.72
C ILE A 89 -9.69 -3.49 28.47
N ASN A 90 -9.63 -2.17 28.44
CA ASN A 90 -10.75 -1.33 28.82
C ASN A 90 -11.66 -1.10 27.61
N THR A 91 -12.80 -1.78 27.56
CA THR A 91 -13.79 -1.71 26.46
C THR A 91 -14.84 -0.60 26.66
N GLY A 92 -14.87 0.04 27.83
CA GLY A 92 -15.89 1.01 28.23
C GLY A 92 -15.48 2.47 28.09
N VAL A 93 -14.92 2.89 26.95
CA VAL A 93 -14.44 4.28 26.77
C VAL A 93 -15.44 5.11 25.97
N PRO A 94 -16.22 5.99 26.62
CA PRO A 94 -17.17 6.84 25.91
C PRO A 94 -16.47 7.94 25.11
N GLU A 95 -15.38 8.56 25.60
CA GLU A 95 -14.73 9.69 24.93
C GLU A 95 -13.21 9.72 25.16
N ILE A 96 -12.44 9.95 24.09
CA ILE A 96 -11.00 10.23 24.19
C ILE A 96 -10.83 11.75 24.21
N GLN A 97 -10.23 12.27 25.29
CA GLN A 97 -9.91 13.68 25.45
C GLN A 97 -8.42 13.89 25.28
N ARG A 98 -8.02 14.95 24.57
CA ARG A 98 -6.62 15.38 24.47
C ARG A 98 -6.44 16.71 25.18
N ALA A 99 -5.40 16.79 25.99
CA ALA A 99 -4.94 18.04 26.57
C ALA A 99 -4.25 18.88 25.50
N ILE A 100 -4.63 20.14 25.36
CA ILE A 100 -4.00 21.14 24.51
C ILE A 100 -3.60 22.31 25.41
N GLY A 101 -2.32 22.68 25.36
CA GLY A 101 -1.82 23.88 26.03
C GLY A 101 -2.40 25.13 25.38
N THR A 102 -2.97 26.03 26.16
CA THR A 102 -3.41 27.36 25.73
C THR A 102 -2.47 28.41 26.28
N ASP A 103 -2.32 29.50 25.52
CA ASP A 103 -1.52 30.68 25.92
C ASP A 103 -0.04 30.35 26.12
N GLY A 104 0.57 29.73 25.09
CA GLY A 104 2.02 29.58 25.03
C GLY A 104 2.67 30.87 24.53
N SER A 105 3.52 31.48 25.36
CA SER A 105 4.32 32.64 24.96
C SER A 105 5.68 32.19 24.45
N VAL A 106 6.05 32.62 23.24
CA VAL A 106 7.39 32.41 22.67
C VAL A 106 8.07 33.77 22.61
N SER A 107 9.08 33.98 23.44
CA SER A 107 9.77 35.27 23.55
C SER A 107 10.83 35.47 22.46
N GLU A 108 11.41 34.40 21.90
CA GLU A 108 12.37 34.48 20.79
C GLU A 108 12.08 33.42 19.72
N ILE A 109 11.87 33.85 18.46
CA ILE A 109 11.54 32.97 17.32
C ILE A 109 12.78 32.20 16.81
N ASP A 110 13.98 32.77 17.00
CA ASP A 110 15.22 32.26 16.40
C ASP A 110 16.01 31.28 17.29
N LYS A 111 15.52 30.97 18.50
CA LYS A 111 16.15 29.99 19.40
C LYS A 111 15.17 28.90 19.77
N ALA A 112 15.66 27.66 19.84
CA ALA A 112 14.88 26.55 20.38
C ALA A 112 14.61 26.80 21.88
N GLN A 113 13.36 27.14 22.22
CA GLN A 113 12.91 27.36 23.58
C GLN A 113 11.81 26.36 23.94
N SER A 114 11.78 25.92 25.20
CA SER A 114 10.65 25.16 25.73
C SER A 114 9.53 26.15 26.06
N VAL A 115 8.39 26.01 25.39
CA VAL A 115 7.21 26.87 25.62
C VAL A 115 6.49 26.40 26.88
N GLU A 116 6.41 27.27 27.89
CA GLU A 116 5.55 27.06 29.04
C GLU A 116 4.13 27.48 28.67
N PHE A 117 3.16 26.58 28.87
CA PHE A 117 1.74 26.84 28.59
C PHE A 117 1.05 27.19 29.91
N GLU A 118 0.42 28.37 29.98
CA GLU A 118 -0.25 28.84 31.21
C GLU A 118 -1.55 28.10 31.50
N GLY A 119 -2.20 27.55 30.46
CA GLY A 119 -3.45 26.81 30.60
C GLY A 119 -3.42 25.47 29.86
N THR A 120 -4.20 24.50 30.32
CA THR A 120 -4.44 23.25 29.58
C THR A 120 -5.94 23.06 29.41
N LYS A 121 -6.43 23.07 28.16
CA LYS A 121 -7.82 22.73 27.84
C LYS A 121 -7.91 21.30 27.32
N ARG A 122 -8.92 20.54 27.76
CA ARG A 122 -9.20 19.20 27.25
C ARG A 122 -10.22 19.29 26.12
N ILE A 123 -9.84 18.89 24.91
CA ILE A 123 -10.73 18.87 23.74
C ILE A 123 -11.06 17.42 23.40
N ARG A 124 -12.32 17.18 23.02
CA ARG A 124 -12.78 15.89 22.48
C ARG A 124 -12.16 15.65 21.10
N ILE A 125 -11.56 14.48 20.91
CA ILE A 125 -10.98 14.12 19.61
C ILE A 125 -12.14 13.79 18.63
N PRO A 126 -12.20 14.41 17.44
CA PRO A 126 -13.22 14.10 16.45
C PRO A 126 -13.05 12.67 15.91
N ARG A 127 -14.15 12.06 15.46
CA ARG A 127 -14.18 10.68 14.95
C ARG A 127 -13.21 10.44 13.79
N GLU A 128 -13.09 11.40 12.87
CA GLU A 128 -12.18 11.31 11.72
C GLU A 128 -10.72 11.22 12.16
N GLN A 129 -10.32 11.99 13.17
CA GLN A 129 -8.97 11.95 13.70
C GLN A 129 -8.66 10.59 14.35
N ILE A 130 -9.63 10.00 15.07
CA ILE A 130 -9.47 8.64 15.63
C ILE A 130 -9.27 7.60 14.50
N GLY A 131 -10.06 7.69 13.42
CA GLY A 131 -9.91 6.80 12.26
C GLY A 131 -8.56 6.93 11.56
N ASN A 132 -8.06 8.15 11.44
CA ASN A 132 -6.73 8.44 10.88
C ASN A 132 -5.60 7.93 11.80
N GLU A 133 -5.69 8.17 13.10
CA GLU A 133 -4.73 7.66 14.08
C GLU A 133 -4.71 6.12 14.11
N TYR A 134 -5.88 5.47 14.02
CA TYR A 134 -5.98 4.02 13.91
C TYR A 134 -5.35 3.48 12.62
N SER A 135 -5.58 4.15 11.49
CA SER A 135 -4.96 3.80 10.21
C SER A 135 -3.44 3.93 10.27
N ASN A 136 -2.94 5.02 10.84
CA ASN A 136 -1.52 5.25 11.04
C ASN A 136 -0.90 4.23 12.00
N PHE A 137 -1.61 3.85 13.06
CA PHE A 137 -1.19 2.78 13.96
C PHE A 137 -1.04 1.46 13.21
N ALA A 138 -2.02 1.04 12.41
CA ALA A 138 -1.94 -0.19 11.63
C ALA A 138 -0.78 -0.17 10.62
N VAL A 139 -0.49 0.99 10.01
CA VAL A 139 0.67 1.16 9.12
C VAL A 139 1.98 1.04 9.91
N GLN A 140 2.12 1.68 11.06
CA GLN A 140 3.31 1.57 11.90
C GLN A 140 3.56 0.13 12.35
N GLN A 141 2.50 -0.59 12.74
CA GLN A 141 2.61 -1.98 13.19
C GLN A 141 2.89 -2.97 12.06
N SER A 142 2.67 -2.57 10.80
CA SER A 142 2.93 -3.42 9.65
C SER A 142 4.41 -3.60 9.33
N LEU A 143 5.30 -2.73 9.83
CA LEU A 143 6.75 -2.88 9.65
C LEU A 143 7.26 -4.15 10.35
N PRO A 144 8.12 -4.96 9.71
CA PRO A 144 8.87 -4.72 8.46
C PRO A 144 8.16 -5.12 7.15
N TYR A 145 6.90 -5.56 7.19
CA TYR A 145 6.12 -5.99 6.03
C TYR A 145 5.53 -4.80 5.24
N SER A 146 5.09 -5.03 3.99
CA SER A 146 4.56 -3.94 3.15
C SER A 146 3.29 -3.31 3.73
N ALA A 147 3.33 -1.98 3.91
CA ALA A 147 2.30 -1.22 4.61
C ALA A 147 0.90 -1.29 3.98
N ALA A 148 0.80 -1.14 2.65
CA ALA A 148 -0.49 -1.00 1.98
C ALA A 148 -1.44 -2.20 2.19
N ARG A 149 -0.94 -3.44 2.10
CA ARG A 149 -1.77 -4.64 2.26
C ARG A 149 -1.76 -5.16 3.69
N SER A 150 -0.61 -5.10 4.37
CA SER A 150 -0.46 -5.66 5.72
C SER A 150 -1.26 -4.86 6.74
N SER A 151 -1.37 -3.54 6.60
CA SER A 151 -2.23 -2.70 7.45
C SER A 151 -3.71 -3.12 7.39
N ASN A 152 -4.23 -3.43 6.20
CA ASN A 152 -5.60 -3.93 6.03
C ASN A 152 -5.81 -5.30 6.69
N ILE A 153 -4.81 -6.18 6.63
CA ILE A 153 -4.86 -7.49 7.30
C ILE A 153 -4.87 -7.33 8.82
N ILE A 154 -4.04 -6.42 9.36
CA ILE A 154 -4.03 -6.08 10.79
C ILE A 154 -5.40 -5.55 11.21
N LYS A 155 -5.97 -4.57 10.49
CA LYS A 155 -7.31 -4.03 10.75
C LYS A 155 -8.39 -5.13 10.75
N THR A 156 -8.37 -6.00 9.75
CA THR A 156 -9.32 -7.11 9.61
C THR A 156 -9.17 -8.13 10.75
N SER A 157 -7.94 -8.40 11.18
CA SER A 157 -7.65 -9.33 12.28
C SER A 157 -8.13 -8.78 13.62
N ILE A 158 -7.84 -7.50 13.90
CA ILE A 158 -8.32 -6.80 15.09
C ILE A 158 -9.85 -6.74 15.10
N ARG A 159 -10.49 -6.37 13.97
CA ARG A 159 -11.95 -6.35 13.86
C ARG A 159 -12.56 -7.73 14.13
N SER A 160 -11.97 -8.77 13.55
CA SER A 160 -12.43 -10.14 13.80
C SER A 160 -12.30 -10.52 15.26
N TRP A 161 -11.21 -10.13 15.92
CA TRP A 161 -11.00 -10.41 17.34
C TRP A 161 -12.03 -9.69 18.22
N PHE A 162 -12.32 -8.41 17.97
CA PHE A 162 -13.37 -7.69 18.68
C PHE A 162 -14.77 -8.30 18.46
N LYS A 163 -15.04 -8.77 17.24
CA LYS A 163 -16.30 -9.47 16.93
C LYS A 163 -16.44 -10.77 17.72
N GLU A 164 -15.37 -11.55 17.83
CA GLU A 164 -15.39 -12.86 18.51
C GLU A 164 -15.33 -12.73 20.05
N CYS A 165 -14.59 -11.74 20.59
CA CYS A 165 -14.36 -11.60 22.03
C CYS A 165 -15.30 -10.62 22.76
N ALA A 166 -15.79 -9.58 22.07
CA ALA A 166 -16.56 -8.48 22.67
C ALA A 166 -17.88 -8.19 21.95
N GLU A 167 -18.23 -8.93 20.91
CA GLU A 167 -19.43 -8.73 20.07
C GLU A 167 -19.57 -7.32 19.47
N ILE A 168 -18.44 -6.60 19.33
CA ILE A 168 -18.39 -5.26 18.73
C ILE A 168 -18.08 -5.39 17.23
N ASP A 169 -19.04 -5.05 16.36
CA ASP A 169 -18.83 -5.04 14.90
C ASP A 169 -18.59 -3.62 14.34
N ASN A 170 -18.84 -2.57 15.12
CA ASN A 170 -18.67 -1.19 14.65
C ASN A 170 -17.18 -0.80 14.63
N GLU A 171 -16.67 -0.47 13.44
CA GLU A 171 -15.26 -0.12 13.20
C GLU A 171 -14.82 1.13 13.98
N ASP A 172 -15.71 2.10 14.23
CA ASP A 172 -15.36 3.29 15.00
C ASP A 172 -15.13 3.00 16.48
N GLN A 173 -15.92 2.07 17.03
CA GLN A 173 -15.77 1.63 18.41
C GLN A 173 -14.48 0.82 18.58
N VAL A 174 -14.17 -0.04 17.59
CA VAL A 174 -12.89 -0.76 17.52
C VAL A 174 -11.71 0.22 17.48
N ALA A 175 -11.74 1.19 16.56
CA ALA A 175 -10.68 2.18 16.43
C ALA A 175 -10.48 2.99 17.72
N ARG A 176 -11.57 3.40 18.38
CA ARG A 176 -11.53 4.11 19.66
C ARG A 176 -10.91 3.27 20.77
N ASN A 177 -11.32 2.02 20.90
CA ASN A 177 -10.82 1.12 21.94
C ASN A 177 -9.34 0.78 21.74
N VAL A 178 -8.87 0.67 20.50
CA VAL A 178 -7.45 0.41 20.20
C VAL A 178 -6.59 1.65 20.46
N ILE A 179 -7.06 2.84 20.07
CA ILE A 179 -6.28 4.09 20.18
C ILE A 179 -6.25 4.66 21.61
N GLN A 180 -7.14 4.22 22.49
CA GLN A 180 -7.08 4.62 23.90
C GLN A 180 -5.65 4.44 24.46
N GLY A 181 -5.14 5.48 25.13
CA GLY A 181 -3.75 5.52 25.60
C GLY A 181 -3.32 4.33 26.47
N THR A 182 -4.25 3.71 27.22
CA THR A 182 -3.99 2.52 28.03
C THR A 182 -3.95 1.22 27.24
N ASN A 183 -4.71 1.14 26.15
CA ASN A 183 -4.87 -0.08 25.35
C ASN A 183 -3.84 -0.13 24.21
N ARG A 184 -3.47 1.02 23.65
CA ARG A 184 -2.50 1.14 22.56
C ARG A 184 -1.20 0.35 22.78
N PRO A 185 -0.50 0.45 23.94
CA PRO A 185 0.72 -0.34 24.17
C PRO A 185 0.43 -1.84 24.21
N LYS A 186 -0.67 -2.26 24.84
CA LYS A 186 -1.07 -3.68 24.92
C LYS A 186 -1.31 -4.28 23.53
N PHE A 187 -2.00 -3.54 22.66
CA PHE A 187 -2.19 -3.96 21.27
C PHE A 187 -0.88 -4.02 20.49
N LYS A 188 0.08 -3.11 20.76
CA LYS A 188 1.40 -3.17 20.15
C LYS A 188 2.13 -4.44 20.55
N ASP A 189 2.15 -4.77 21.84
CA ASP A 189 2.85 -5.96 22.36
C ASP A 189 2.26 -7.26 21.78
N VAL A 190 0.94 -7.36 21.66
CA VAL A 190 0.26 -8.50 21.00
C VAL A 190 0.62 -8.58 19.52
N LEU A 191 0.63 -7.45 18.81
CA LEU A 191 0.96 -7.41 17.38
C LEU A 191 2.42 -7.77 17.12
N ASP A 192 3.35 -7.32 17.97
CA ASP A 192 4.75 -7.69 17.90
C ASP A 192 4.93 -9.20 18.12
N ARG A 193 4.26 -9.77 19.14
CA ARG A 193 4.24 -11.23 19.36
C ARG A 193 3.62 -12.00 18.19
N ALA A 194 2.52 -11.50 17.63
CA ALA A 194 1.86 -12.12 16.48
C ALA A 194 2.77 -12.16 15.24
N LYS A 195 3.60 -11.12 15.03
CA LYS A 195 4.59 -11.06 13.94
C LYS A 195 5.71 -12.09 14.13
N GLU A 196 6.16 -12.33 15.36
CA GLU A 196 7.13 -13.39 15.66
C GLU A 196 6.57 -14.77 15.31
N ILE A 197 5.34 -15.07 15.75
CA ILE A 197 4.67 -16.35 15.46
C ILE A 197 4.49 -16.51 13.95
N TYR A 198 4.09 -15.45 13.24
CA TYR A 198 3.94 -15.47 11.79
C TYR A 198 5.27 -15.72 11.07
N GLY A 199 6.37 -15.13 11.55
CA GLY A 199 7.71 -15.35 11.01
C GLY A 199 8.23 -16.79 11.17
N GLN A 200 7.68 -17.55 12.12
CA GLN A 200 8.02 -18.97 12.34
C GLN A 200 7.20 -19.93 11.47
N LEU A 201 6.20 -19.44 10.74
CA LEU A 201 5.40 -20.30 9.86
C LEU A 201 6.25 -20.82 8.69
N PRO A 202 6.06 -22.09 8.29
CA PRO A 202 6.78 -22.64 7.14
C PRO A 202 6.41 -21.84 5.89
N THR A 203 7.42 -21.29 5.22
CA THR A 203 7.21 -20.59 3.94
C THR A 203 6.84 -21.63 2.88
N LYS A 204 5.82 -21.34 2.05
CA LYS A 204 5.47 -22.21 0.92
C LYS A 204 6.69 -22.44 0.01
N SER A 205 6.83 -23.66 -0.51
CA SER A 205 7.89 -24.02 -1.46
C SER A 205 7.83 -23.15 -2.73
N ASP A 206 8.98 -22.95 -3.37
CA ASP A 206 9.04 -22.21 -4.64
C ASP A 206 8.22 -22.96 -5.71
N GLU A 207 7.21 -22.29 -6.24
CA GLU A 207 6.49 -22.74 -7.43
C GLU A 207 7.19 -22.16 -8.66
N ILE A 208 7.91 -23.01 -9.39
CA ILE A 208 8.46 -22.67 -10.71
C ILE A 208 7.33 -22.87 -11.71
N ILE A 209 6.92 -21.78 -12.39
CA ILE A 209 5.94 -21.85 -13.47
C ILE A 209 6.73 -21.85 -14.78
N ILE A 210 6.63 -22.95 -15.50
CA ILE A 210 7.25 -23.13 -16.82
C ILE A 210 6.20 -22.82 -17.87
N THR A 211 6.53 -21.94 -18.80
CA THR A 211 5.73 -21.62 -19.98
C THR A 211 6.55 -22.00 -21.22
N ASP A 212 6.28 -23.17 -21.77
CA ASP A 212 7.05 -23.72 -22.91
C ASP A 212 6.82 -22.96 -24.23
N GLN A 213 5.69 -22.25 -24.34
CA GLN A 213 5.25 -21.57 -25.55
C GLN A 213 4.98 -20.08 -25.32
N TRP A 214 5.91 -19.37 -24.67
CA TRP A 214 5.80 -17.92 -24.57
C TRP A 214 6.13 -17.28 -25.92
N GLU A 215 5.13 -16.67 -26.56
CA GLU A 215 5.28 -16.04 -27.86
C GLU A 215 5.76 -14.59 -27.75
N VAL A 216 6.82 -14.25 -28.49
CA VAL A 216 7.32 -12.88 -28.57
C VAL A 216 6.31 -12.02 -29.36
N PRO A 217 5.80 -10.92 -28.76
CA PRO A 217 4.80 -10.07 -29.41
C PRO A 217 5.34 -9.44 -30.70
N THR A 218 4.45 -9.22 -31.67
CA THR A 218 4.81 -8.70 -32.99
C THR A 218 5.22 -7.23 -32.97
N SER A 219 4.73 -6.44 -32.01
CA SER A 219 5.21 -5.08 -31.77
C SER A 219 5.20 -4.75 -30.28
N ILE A 220 6.18 -3.95 -29.84
CA ILE A 220 6.27 -3.43 -28.48
C ILE A 220 6.55 -1.93 -28.58
N GLY A 221 5.70 -1.11 -27.97
CA GLY A 221 6.00 0.33 -27.81
C GLY A 221 7.07 0.53 -26.75
N LEU A 222 8.13 1.30 -27.04
CA LEU A 222 9.22 1.55 -26.09
C LEU A 222 8.75 2.29 -24.82
N PHE A 223 7.67 3.07 -24.95
CA PHE A 223 7.10 3.90 -23.88
C PHE A 223 5.70 3.44 -23.44
N ALA A 224 5.21 2.32 -23.97
CA ALA A 224 3.90 1.80 -23.60
C ALA A 224 3.95 1.20 -22.18
N ARG A 225 3.13 1.73 -21.26
CA ARG A 225 2.90 1.08 -19.96
C ARG A 225 1.92 -0.08 -20.18
N TYR A 226 2.39 -1.31 -19.97
CA TYR A 226 1.52 -2.48 -20.02
C TYR A 226 0.66 -2.55 -18.76
N GLU A 227 -0.66 -2.69 -18.91
CA GLU A 227 -1.51 -3.15 -17.82
C GLU A 227 -1.36 -4.67 -17.66
N ALA A 228 -1.19 -5.13 -16.42
CA ALA A 228 -1.16 -6.55 -16.12
C ALA A 228 -2.55 -7.14 -16.41
N ILE A 229 -2.64 -7.98 -17.45
CA ILE A 229 -3.86 -8.72 -17.78
C ILE A 229 -4.27 -9.55 -16.55
N SER A 230 -5.39 -9.18 -15.92
CA SER A 230 -6.01 -9.94 -14.85
C SER A 230 -6.71 -11.16 -15.46
N SER A 231 -6.06 -12.32 -15.43
CA SER A 231 -6.74 -13.58 -15.74
C SER A 231 -7.75 -13.88 -14.63
N LYS A 232 -9.03 -13.58 -14.90
CA LYS A 232 -10.13 -14.14 -14.12
C LYS A 232 -10.20 -15.64 -14.44
N ASN A 233 -9.64 -16.47 -13.57
CA ASN A 233 -9.95 -17.90 -13.55
C ASN A 233 -11.45 -18.08 -13.35
N ARG A 234 -12.23 -18.17 -14.42
CA ARG A 234 -13.51 -18.89 -14.40
C ARG A 234 -13.14 -20.38 -14.37
N PHE A 235 -13.12 -20.93 -13.17
CA PHE A 235 -13.37 -22.35 -13.01
C PHE A 235 -14.77 -22.62 -13.60
N LEU A 236 -14.81 -23.20 -14.79
CA LEU A 236 -16.01 -23.82 -15.32
C LEU A 236 -16.20 -25.15 -14.58
N ARG A 237 -17.44 -25.37 -14.15
CA ARG A 237 -17.95 -26.59 -13.53
C ARG A 237 -17.74 -27.81 -14.41
#